data_AF-A0A933RQG0-F1
#
_entry.id   AF-A0A933RQG0-F1
#
_cell.length_a   1.000
_cell.length_b   1.000
_cell.length_c   1.000
_cell.angle_alpha   90.00
_cell.angle_beta   90.00
_cell.angle_gamma   90.00
#
_symmetry.space_group_name_H-M   'P 1'
#
loop_
_entity.id
_entity.type
_entity.pdbx_description
1 polymer ?
#
loop_
_entity_poly.entity_id
_entity_poly.type
_entity_poly.pdbx_seq_one_letter_code
_entity_poly.pdbx_strand_id
1 'polypeptide(L)'
;MGDDGTGSAAQQFPVIMSAPAPSTPGFYTWSAAWFGNAFDVNFFNNSQHKEEKVSTNQFEVIAPPPVCADADKDGYQDSGCNADPAKGGGDCDDTNPAVNPAAVEVCNDGIDNDCNGLIDSGDTDCTMFILAPGNGSHLTSPPTFMWSAGGNNRFKAEFSYDPLFGSIVWATPVLSTTSYTMSASTWSKAPSNKQIFWRVRGANINVTPIVVQTGPEVATFWKN
;
A
#
# COMPACT_ATOMS: atom_id res chain seq x y z
N MET A 1 4.47 -38.78 -42.81
CA MET A 1 5.14 -39.98 -43.33
C MET A 1 5.60 -40.77 -42.12
N GLY A 2 4.96 -41.90 -41.85
CA GLY A 2 5.21 -42.74 -40.68
C GLY A 2 6.17 -43.88 -41.05
N ASP A 3 7.12 -44.12 -40.15
CA ASP A 3 8.14 -45.17 -40.20
C ASP A 3 7.54 -46.48 -39.62
N ASP A 4 7.74 -47.61 -40.29
CA ASP A 4 7.03 -48.88 -40.06
C ASP A 4 7.76 -49.85 -39.11
N GLY A 5 8.76 -49.36 -38.39
CA GLY A 5 9.41 -50.14 -37.33
C GLY A 5 10.24 -51.32 -37.82
N THR A 6 10.50 -51.43 -39.13
CA THR A 6 11.51 -52.36 -39.63
C THR A 6 12.90 -51.76 -39.44
N GLY A 7 13.43 -51.93 -38.23
CA GLY A 7 14.83 -51.69 -37.83
C GLY A 7 15.76 -51.01 -38.84
N SER A 8 15.61 -49.70 -39.02
CA SER A 8 16.76 -48.86 -39.31
C SER A 8 17.63 -48.88 -38.05
N ALA A 9 18.91 -49.23 -38.20
CA ALA A 9 19.90 -49.35 -37.13
C ALA A 9 20.26 -48.00 -36.46
N ALA A 10 19.30 -47.10 -36.24
CA ALA A 10 19.54 -45.71 -35.87
C ALA A 10 18.56 -45.10 -34.85
N GLN A 11 17.72 -45.87 -34.15
CA GLN A 11 16.96 -45.32 -33.01
C GLN A 11 17.58 -45.73 -31.68
N GLN A 12 18.47 -44.85 -31.20
CA GLN A 12 19.00 -44.91 -29.84
C GLN A 12 17.91 -44.52 -28.85
N PHE A 13 17.65 -45.39 -27.87
CA PHE A 13 16.87 -45.02 -26.70
C PHE A 13 17.71 -44.13 -25.77
N PRO A 14 17.11 -43.11 -25.13
CA PRO A 14 15.68 -42.78 -25.15
C PRO A 14 15.22 -42.03 -26.42
N VAL A 15 14.00 -42.31 -26.89
CA VAL A 15 13.34 -41.54 -27.94
C VAL A 15 12.92 -40.18 -27.38
N ILE A 16 13.42 -39.09 -27.96
CA ILE A 16 13.03 -37.73 -27.58
C ILE A 16 11.97 -37.25 -28.57
N MET A 17 10.78 -36.93 -28.04
CA MET A 17 9.74 -36.21 -28.78
C MET A 17 9.86 -34.72 -28.47
N SER A 18 9.83 -33.87 -29.50
CA SER A 18 9.84 -32.41 -29.33
C SER A 18 8.70 -31.78 -30.11
N ALA A 19 8.01 -30.84 -29.48
CA ALA A 19 6.98 -30.01 -30.09
C ALA A 19 7.34 -28.53 -29.89
N PRO A 20 6.95 -27.62 -30.80
CA PRO A 20 7.11 -26.18 -30.58
C PRO A 20 6.41 -25.75 -29.28
N ALA A 21 7.03 -24.83 -28.55
CA ALA A 21 6.42 -24.26 -27.34
C ALA A 21 5.14 -23.48 -27.72
N PRO A 22 4.02 -23.65 -27.01
CA PRO A 22 2.82 -22.86 -27.24
C PRO A 22 3.08 -21.38 -26.94
N SER A 23 2.57 -20.48 -27.78
CA SER A 23 2.71 -19.03 -27.60
C SER A 23 1.51 -18.37 -26.91
N THR A 24 0.42 -19.12 -26.71
CA THR A 24 -0.80 -18.64 -26.06
C THR A 24 -0.85 -19.09 -24.59
N PRO A 25 -1.31 -18.25 -23.66
CA PRO A 25 -1.48 -18.68 -22.27
C PRO A 25 -2.52 -19.79 -22.15
N GLY A 26 -2.29 -20.76 -21.27
CA GLY A 26 -3.22 -21.85 -21.03
C GLY A 26 -2.60 -23.13 -20.50
N PHE A 27 -3.46 -24.12 -20.25
CA PHE A 27 -3.06 -25.46 -19.84
C PHE A 27 -2.81 -26.33 -21.05
N TYR A 28 -1.61 -26.89 -21.15
CA TYR A 28 -1.23 -27.78 -22.22
C TYR A 28 -0.98 -29.17 -21.66
N THR A 29 -1.71 -30.13 -22.21
CA THR A 29 -1.51 -31.55 -21.95
C THR A 29 -0.88 -32.17 -23.19
N TRP A 30 0.15 -32.97 -22.98
CA TRP A 30 0.66 -33.85 -24.02
C TRP A 30 0.60 -35.29 -23.53
N SER A 31 0.20 -36.16 -24.45
CA SER A 31 0.07 -37.59 -24.23
C SER A 31 0.98 -38.29 -25.21
N ALA A 32 1.96 -39.05 -24.72
CA ALA A 32 2.71 -39.98 -25.54
C ALA A 32 2.11 -41.38 -25.35
N ALA A 33 1.82 -42.06 -26.45
CA ALA A 33 1.44 -43.45 -26.49
C ALA A 33 2.45 -44.22 -27.34
N TRP A 34 2.81 -45.42 -26.89
CA TRP A 34 3.73 -46.31 -27.58
C TRP A 34 2.99 -47.59 -27.89
N PHE A 35 3.13 -48.07 -29.12
CA PHE A 35 2.61 -49.37 -29.53
C PHE A 35 3.80 -50.33 -29.65
N GLY A 36 3.85 -51.32 -28.77
CA GLY A 36 4.85 -52.38 -28.85
C GLY A 36 4.62 -53.43 -27.77
N ASN A 37 4.74 -54.70 -28.15
CA ASN A 37 5.08 -55.75 -27.21
C ASN A 37 6.57 -56.10 -27.40
N ALA A 38 7.20 -56.71 -26.41
CA ALA A 38 8.61 -57.10 -26.52
C ALA A 38 8.85 -58.29 -27.50
N PHE A 39 7.82 -58.84 -28.15
CA PHE A 39 7.90 -60.10 -28.91
C PHE A 39 6.77 -60.23 -29.96
N ASP A 40 6.85 -59.51 -31.08
CA ASP A 40 6.03 -59.87 -32.24
C ASP A 40 6.80 -59.60 -33.54
N VAL A 41 7.32 -60.66 -34.13
CA VAL A 41 7.97 -60.61 -35.44
C VAL A 41 7.15 -61.33 -36.52
N ASN A 42 5.98 -61.94 -36.23
CA ASN A 42 5.39 -62.88 -37.20
C ASN A 42 3.86 -63.13 -37.22
N PHE A 43 2.94 -62.41 -36.54
CA PHE A 43 1.49 -62.70 -36.71
C PHE A 43 0.58 -61.45 -36.74
N PHE A 44 0.06 -61.10 -37.94
CA PHE A 44 -0.77 -59.92 -38.24
C PHE A 44 -2.28 -60.07 -37.98
N ASN A 45 -2.71 -60.97 -37.09
CA ASN A 45 -4.13 -61.24 -36.90
C ASN A 45 -4.47 -61.64 -35.46
N ASN A 46 -4.36 -60.69 -34.53
CA ASN A 46 -5.03 -60.83 -33.24
C ASN A 46 -5.57 -59.48 -32.72
N SER A 47 -6.86 -59.50 -32.35
CA SER A 47 -7.63 -58.46 -31.65
C SER A 47 -7.15 -58.20 -30.20
N GLN A 48 -5.88 -58.46 -29.86
CA GLN A 48 -5.37 -58.45 -28.47
C GLN A 48 -4.27 -57.42 -28.17
N HIS A 49 -4.03 -56.44 -29.04
CA HIS A 49 -3.18 -55.30 -28.67
C HIS A 49 -3.91 -54.41 -27.67
N LYS A 50 -3.71 -54.67 -26.38
CA LYS A 50 -4.10 -53.74 -25.32
C LYS A 50 -3.00 -52.68 -25.20
N GLU A 51 -3.35 -51.45 -25.50
CA GLU A 51 -2.51 -50.26 -25.31
C GLU A 51 -2.10 -50.16 -23.83
N GLU A 52 -0.81 -49.95 -23.56
CA GLU A 52 -0.36 -49.64 -22.21
C GLU A 52 0.64 -48.48 -22.17
N LYS A 53 0.31 -47.57 -21.24
CA LYS A 53 1.07 -46.44 -20.69
C LYS A 53 1.10 -45.17 -21.53
N VAL A 54 0.01 -44.40 -21.37
CA VAL A 54 -0.01 -42.96 -21.62
C VAL A 54 0.72 -42.26 -20.48
N SER A 55 1.85 -41.61 -20.78
CA SER A 55 2.41 -40.60 -19.88
C SER A 55 1.76 -39.27 -20.24
N THR A 56 0.85 -38.80 -19.39
CA THR A 56 0.29 -37.45 -19.51
C THR A 56 1.12 -36.51 -18.66
N ASN A 57 1.79 -35.56 -19.30
CA ASN A 57 2.40 -34.45 -18.59
C ASN A 57 1.62 -33.18 -18.93
N GLN A 58 1.45 -32.33 -17.92
CA GLN A 58 0.78 -31.05 -18.05
C GLN A 58 1.75 -29.95 -17.65
N PHE A 59 1.74 -28.86 -18.40
CA PHE A 59 2.41 -27.62 -18.02
C PHE A 59 1.49 -26.44 -18.32
N GLU A 60 1.72 -25.36 -17.59
CA GLU A 60 1.00 -24.10 -17.77
C GLU A 60 1.91 -23.12 -18.49
N VAL A 61 1.41 -22.52 -19.57
CA VAL A 61 2.02 -21.33 -20.16
C VAL A 61 1.31 -20.14 -19.55
N ILE A 62 2.05 -19.40 -18.73
CA ILE A 62 1.55 -18.18 -18.09
C ILE A 62 1.67 -17.03 -19.09
N ALA A 63 0.68 -16.14 -19.14
CA ALA A 63 0.79 -14.92 -19.92
C ALA A 63 2.03 -14.13 -19.46
N PRO A 64 2.79 -13.51 -20.39
CA PRO A 64 3.79 -12.54 -19.96
C PRO A 64 3.05 -11.48 -19.13
N PRO A 65 3.62 -11.04 -17.99
CA PRO A 65 3.02 -9.97 -17.21
C PRO A 65 2.81 -8.76 -18.14
N PRO A 66 1.71 -8.00 -17.96
CA PRO A 66 1.49 -6.79 -18.74
C PRO A 66 2.74 -5.91 -18.70
N VAL A 67 3.04 -5.23 -19.81
CA VAL A 67 4.14 -4.26 -19.84
C VAL A 67 3.70 -3.11 -18.93
N CYS A 68 4.24 -3.09 -17.74
CA CYS A 68 3.97 -2.08 -16.72
C CYS A 68 4.71 -0.81 -17.12
N ALA A 69 3.98 0.10 -17.75
CA ALA A 69 4.49 1.44 -17.97
C ALA A 69 4.46 2.19 -16.63
N ASP A 70 5.43 3.07 -16.47
CA ASP A 70 5.44 4.16 -15.51
C ASP A 70 5.16 5.39 -16.38
N ALA A 71 3.89 5.82 -16.43
CA ALA A 71 3.44 6.76 -17.45
C ALA A 71 3.79 8.21 -17.09
N ASP A 72 3.87 8.55 -15.81
CA ASP A 72 4.26 9.88 -15.33
C ASP A 72 5.74 10.03 -14.94
N LYS A 73 6.48 8.91 -14.86
CA LYS A 73 7.92 8.80 -14.60
C LYS A 73 8.34 9.14 -13.19
N ASP A 74 7.50 8.86 -12.21
CA ASP A 74 7.83 9.03 -10.80
C ASP A 74 8.54 7.80 -10.18
N GLY A 75 8.66 6.71 -10.95
CA GLY A 75 9.31 5.46 -10.54
C GLY A 75 8.36 4.41 -9.99
N TYR A 76 7.05 4.68 -9.98
CA TYR A 76 5.99 3.73 -9.70
C TYR A 76 5.25 3.36 -10.98
N GLN A 77 4.78 2.13 -11.04
CA GLN A 77 4.04 1.57 -12.16
C GLN A 77 2.58 1.42 -11.74
N ASP A 78 1.69 1.48 -12.74
CA ASP A 78 0.24 1.26 -12.62
C ASP A 78 -0.19 0.25 -11.54
N SER A 79 -1.28 0.56 -10.84
CA SER A 79 -1.84 -0.26 -9.75
C SER A 79 -2.18 -1.70 -10.15
N GLY A 80 -2.49 -1.96 -11.42
CA GLY A 80 -2.73 -3.30 -11.95
C GLY A 80 -1.45 -4.14 -12.10
N CYS A 81 -0.30 -3.50 -11.97
CA CYS A 81 1.02 -4.09 -12.03
C CYS A 81 1.61 -4.26 -10.63
N ASN A 82 2.01 -5.50 -10.31
CA ASN A 82 2.73 -5.90 -9.09
C ASN A 82 2.43 -5.02 -7.85
N ALA A 83 1.46 -5.42 -7.03
CA ALA A 83 1.04 -4.71 -5.81
C ALA A 83 2.11 -4.65 -4.68
N ASP A 84 3.39 -4.81 -5.00
CA ASP A 84 4.52 -4.65 -4.09
C ASP A 84 5.16 -3.27 -4.36
N PRO A 85 4.85 -2.23 -3.56
CA PRO A 85 5.40 -0.88 -3.73
C PRO A 85 6.92 -0.83 -3.69
N ALA A 86 7.57 -1.80 -3.02
CA ALA A 86 9.03 -1.88 -2.96
C ALA A 86 9.68 -2.20 -4.32
N LYS A 87 8.88 -2.61 -5.31
CA LYS A 87 9.32 -2.91 -6.67
C LYS A 87 8.78 -1.89 -7.69
N GLY A 88 8.30 -0.75 -7.22
CA GLY A 88 7.78 0.32 -8.08
C GLY A 88 6.48 -0.06 -8.77
N GLY A 89 5.55 -0.72 -8.07
CA GLY A 89 4.18 -0.94 -8.55
C GLY A 89 3.17 -0.46 -7.50
N GLY A 90 1.87 -0.55 -7.81
CA GLY A 90 0.82 -0.10 -6.89
C GLY A 90 0.50 1.39 -6.98
N ASP A 91 0.83 2.05 -8.08
CA ASP A 91 0.42 3.43 -8.33
C ASP A 91 -1.08 3.53 -8.65
N CYS A 92 -1.83 4.18 -7.77
CA CYS A 92 -3.26 4.38 -7.91
C CYS A 92 -3.66 5.42 -8.97
N ASP A 93 -2.74 6.27 -9.42
CA ASP A 93 -2.91 7.19 -10.56
C ASP A 93 -1.59 7.37 -11.33
N ASP A 94 -1.26 6.38 -12.19
CA ASP A 94 -0.09 6.32 -13.08
C ASP A 94 0.05 7.51 -14.06
N THR A 95 -0.87 8.47 -14.03
CA THR A 95 -0.82 9.68 -14.84
C THR A 95 -0.40 10.93 -14.07
N ASN A 96 -0.18 10.84 -12.77
CA ASN A 96 0.03 11.96 -11.87
C ASN A 96 1.19 11.70 -10.90
N PRO A 97 2.36 12.33 -11.12
CA PRO A 97 3.59 12.02 -10.36
C PRO A 97 3.57 12.52 -8.91
N ALA A 98 2.45 13.11 -8.48
CA ALA A 98 2.18 13.51 -7.10
C ALA A 98 1.31 12.50 -6.35
N VAL A 99 0.85 11.44 -7.00
CA VAL A 99 0.04 10.36 -6.44
C VAL A 99 0.80 9.06 -6.66
N ASN A 100 1.33 8.49 -5.58
CA ASN A 100 2.07 7.24 -5.60
C ASN A 100 2.32 6.72 -4.18
N PRO A 101 2.71 5.45 -3.99
CA PRO A 101 2.96 4.86 -2.67
C PRO A 101 3.96 5.55 -1.73
N ALA A 102 4.75 6.53 -2.20
CA ALA A 102 5.67 7.31 -1.37
C ALA A 102 5.33 8.81 -1.30
N ALA A 103 4.22 9.23 -1.91
CA ALA A 103 3.74 10.59 -1.80
C ALA A 103 3.31 10.89 -0.35
N VAL A 104 3.17 12.19 -0.06
CA VAL A 104 2.62 12.64 1.21
C VAL A 104 1.15 12.97 1.00
N GLU A 105 0.29 12.50 1.90
CA GLU A 105 -1.13 12.80 1.87
C GLU A 105 -1.42 14.31 1.91
N VAL A 106 -2.20 14.79 0.94
CA VAL A 106 -2.63 16.19 0.78
C VAL A 106 -4.06 16.33 1.26
N CYS A 107 -4.19 16.45 2.57
CA CYS A 107 -5.49 16.39 3.21
C CYS A 107 -6.50 17.47 2.76
N ASN A 108 -7.72 17.01 2.51
CA ASN A 108 -8.91 17.71 1.97
C ASN A 108 -8.85 18.03 0.47
N ASP A 109 -8.04 17.31 -0.33
CA ASP A 109 -8.10 17.39 -1.78
C ASP A 109 -9.00 16.30 -2.41
N GLY A 110 -9.42 15.30 -1.63
CA GLY A 110 -10.29 14.20 -2.05
C GLY A 110 -9.57 13.07 -2.78
N ILE A 111 -8.24 13.03 -2.73
CA ILE A 111 -7.37 12.06 -3.41
C ILE A 111 -6.65 11.22 -2.34
N ASP A 112 -6.46 9.93 -2.63
CA ASP A 112 -5.53 9.06 -1.90
C ASP A 112 -4.15 9.30 -2.52
N ASN A 113 -3.37 10.24 -1.97
CA ASN A 113 -2.13 10.65 -2.63
C ASN A 113 -1.05 9.59 -2.43
N ASP A 114 -1.02 8.91 -1.28
CA ASP A 114 -0.01 7.92 -0.95
C ASP A 114 -0.41 6.47 -1.31
N CYS A 115 -1.54 6.30 -2.02
CA CYS A 115 -2.09 5.03 -2.50
C CYS A 115 -2.26 3.96 -1.40
N ASN A 116 -2.53 4.37 -0.15
CA ASN A 116 -2.69 3.45 0.97
C ASN A 116 -4.14 2.93 1.13
N GLY A 117 -5.07 3.43 0.31
CA GLY A 117 -6.49 3.08 0.28
C GLY A 117 -7.37 3.92 1.22
N LEU A 118 -6.81 4.92 1.88
CA LEU A 118 -7.50 5.89 2.71
C LEU A 118 -7.47 7.26 2.00
N ILE A 119 -8.45 8.10 2.30
CA ILE A 119 -8.56 9.42 1.70
C ILE A 119 -8.79 10.43 2.81
N ASP A 120 -8.00 11.50 2.83
CA ASP A 120 -8.20 12.68 3.67
C ASP A 120 -8.46 12.31 5.15
N SER A 121 -9.61 12.70 5.71
CA SER A 121 -9.99 12.42 7.09
C SER A 121 -10.11 10.93 7.46
N GLY A 122 -10.16 10.04 6.46
CA GLY A 122 -10.05 8.61 6.65
C GLY A 122 -8.62 8.15 6.93
N ASP A 123 -7.64 8.98 6.59
CA ASP A 123 -6.23 8.72 6.77
C ASP A 123 -5.70 9.22 8.13
N THR A 124 -4.90 8.38 8.76
CA THR A 124 -4.12 8.73 9.94
C THR A 124 -3.09 9.84 9.69
N ASP A 125 -2.60 9.95 8.46
CA ASP A 125 -1.69 11.02 8.00
C ASP A 125 -2.39 12.37 7.86
N CYS A 126 -3.72 12.41 8.01
CA CYS A 126 -4.48 13.64 8.12
C CYS A 126 -5.07 13.90 9.52
N THR A 127 -4.71 13.08 10.51
CA THR A 127 -5.34 13.13 11.83
C THR A 127 -4.34 13.42 12.95
N MET A 128 -4.51 14.57 13.62
CA MET A 128 -3.75 14.93 14.82
C MET A 128 -4.48 14.51 16.10
N PHE A 129 -3.75 13.91 17.04
CA PHE A 129 -4.24 13.47 18.35
C PHE A 129 -3.55 14.23 19.48
N ILE A 130 -4.26 14.50 20.57
CA ILE A 130 -3.71 15.09 21.78
C ILE A 130 -3.06 14.00 22.63
N LEU A 131 -1.79 14.19 22.98
CA LEU A 131 -1.03 13.25 23.79
C LEU A 131 -0.97 13.70 25.26
N ALA A 132 -0.77 15.00 25.50
CA ALA A 132 -0.71 15.56 26.85
C ALA A 132 -0.91 17.09 26.83
N PRO A 133 -1.38 17.70 27.93
CA PRO A 133 -2.09 17.07 29.04
C PRO A 133 -3.43 16.48 28.58
N GLY A 134 -3.80 15.32 29.12
CA GLY A 134 -5.04 14.64 28.75
C GLY A 134 -6.29 15.48 29.07
N ASN A 135 -7.41 15.16 28.44
CA ASN A 135 -8.67 15.83 28.72
C ASN A 135 -9.06 15.69 30.21
N GLY A 136 -9.48 16.77 30.86
CA GLY A 136 -9.84 16.72 32.29
C GLY A 136 -8.70 17.08 33.26
N SER A 137 -7.51 17.43 32.77
CA SER A 137 -6.32 17.49 33.62
C SER A 137 -6.34 18.64 34.63
N HIS A 138 -5.96 18.35 35.88
CA HIS A 138 -5.73 19.36 36.92
C HIS A 138 -4.23 19.58 37.11
N LEU A 139 -3.77 20.81 36.87
CA LEU A 139 -2.36 21.13 36.74
C LEU A 139 -1.94 22.18 37.78
N THR A 140 -0.84 21.92 38.47
CA THR A 140 -0.27 22.79 39.52
C THR A 140 1.01 23.50 39.07
N SER A 141 1.53 23.17 37.89
CA SER A 141 2.75 23.74 37.31
C SER A 141 2.54 23.96 35.81
N PRO A 142 3.37 24.80 35.16
CA PRO A 142 3.28 25.01 33.72
C PRO A 142 3.37 23.69 32.95
N PRO A 143 2.36 23.34 32.13
CA PRO A 143 2.36 22.07 31.40
C PRO A 143 3.19 22.13 30.10
N THR A 144 3.57 20.94 29.63
CA THR A 144 3.98 20.72 28.25
C THR A 144 2.82 20.11 27.48
N PHE A 145 2.39 20.79 26.43
CA PHE A 145 1.40 20.32 25.48
C PHE A 145 2.09 19.47 24.42
N MET A 146 1.53 18.31 24.10
CA MET A 146 2.08 17.34 23.15
C MET A 146 0.96 16.78 22.29
N TRP A 147 1.23 16.57 21.01
CA TRP A 147 0.28 16.06 20.02
C TRP A 147 0.96 15.17 18.98
N SER A 148 0.21 14.41 18.18
CA SER A 148 0.75 13.73 17.00
C SER A 148 0.79 14.69 15.79
N ALA A 149 1.70 14.43 14.85
CA ALA A 149 1.86 15.30 13.68
C ALA A 149 0.70 15.19 12.68
N GLY A 150 0.18 13.98 12.45
CA GLY A 150 -0.82 13.69 11.41
C GLY A 150 -0.42 14.34 10.09
N GLY A 151 0.71 13.92 9.50
CA GLY A 151 1.24 14.47 8.24
C GLY A 151 1.74 15.92 8.25
N ASN A 152 1.49 16.70 9.30
CA ASN A 152 1.83 18.13 9.35
C ASN A 152 3.26 18.40 9.83
N ASN A 153 3.83 19.53 9.39
CA ASN A 153 5.17 19.98 9.80
C ASN A 153 5.20 21.40 10.41
N ARG A 154 4.04 22.06 10.50
CA ARG A 154 3.84 23.34 11.19
C ARG A 154 2.59 23.28 12.04
N PHE A 155 2.65 23.85 13.24
CA PHE A 155 1.59 23.71 14.24
C PHE A 155 1.27 25.01 14.95
N LYS A 156 0.06 25.10 15.50
CA LYS A 156 -0.36 26.14 16.42
C LYS A 156 -1.29 25.55 17.48
N ALA A 157 -0.95 25.72 18.76
CA ALA A 157 -1.85 25.37 19.85
C ALA A 157 -2.71 26.59 20.21
N GLU A 158 -4.03 26.39 20.24
CA GLU A 158 -5.03 27.42 20.52
C GLU A 158 -5.71 27.11 21.84
N PHE A 159 -6.01 28.16 22.61
CA PHE A 159 -6.58 28.08 23.94
C PHE A 159 -7.82 28.95 24.00
N SER A 160 -8.89 28.45 24.62
CA SER A 160 -10.16 29.14 24.73
C SER A 160 -10.87 28.81 26.04
N TYR A 161 -11.81 29.68 26.44
CA TYR A 161 -12.84 29.34 27.44
C TYR A 161 -14.14 28.85 26.79
N ASP A 162 -14.23 28.89 25.46
CA ASP A 162 -15.35 28.42 24.66
C ASP A 162 -14.96 27.08 24.01
N PRO A 163 -15.72 25.99 24.24
CA PRO A 163 -15.44 24.69 23.62
C PRO A 163 -15.48 24.71 22.09
N LEU A 164 -16.16 25.70 21.48
CA LEU A 164 -16.24 25.85 20.03
C LEU A 164 -15.13 26.74 19.45
N PHE A 165 -14.27 27.31 20.30
CA PHE A 165 -13.19 28.22 19.91
C PHE A 165 -13.68 29.42 19.08
N GLY A 166 -14.89 29.91 19.32
CA GLY A 166 -15.40 31.15 18.71
C GLY A 166 -14.60 32.38 19.14
N SER A 167 -13.95 32.31 20.31
CA SER A 167 -12.98 33.29 20.77
C SER A 167 -11.71 32.61 21.28
N ILE A 168 -10.57 32.90 20.67
CA ILE A 168 -9.27 32.40 21.12
C ILE A 168 -8.71 33.38 22.15
N VAL A 169 -8.43 32.89 23.36
CA VAL A 169 -7.91 33.72 24.45
C VAL A 169 -6.39 33.81 24.41
N TRP A 170 -5.73 32.76 23.92
CA TRP A 170 -4.30 32.72 23.71
C TRP A 170 -3.95 31.65 22.67
N ALA A 171 -2.85 31.84 21.96
CA ALA A 171 -2.31 30.83 21.06
C ALA A 171 -0.79 30.92 20.99
N THR A 172 -0.14 29.82 20.66
CA THR A 172 1.30 29.80 20.41
C THR A 172 1.66 30.56 19.12
N PRO A 173 2.93 30.95 18.95
CA PRO A 173 3.49 31.14 17.61
C PRO A 173 3.33 29.88 16.75
N VAL A 174 3.64 29.98 15.46
CA VAL A 174 3.77 28.80 14.61
C VAL A 174 4.99 27.99 15.07
N LEU A 175 4.79 26.71 15.32
CA LEU A 175 5.78 25.78 15.82
C LEU A 175 6.18 24.79 14.72
N SER A 176 7.39 24.26 14.78
CA SER A 176 7.87 23.16 13.93
C SER A 176 7.99 21.83 14.68
N THR A 177 7.65 21.81 15.97
CA THR A 177 7.69 20.64 16.84
C THR A 177 6.29 20.24 17.28
N THR A 178 6.11 18.97 17.61
CA THR A 178 4.86 18.40 18.13
C THR A 178 4.68 18.58 19.65
N SER A 179 5.35 19.59 20.21
CA SER A 179 5.23 19.92 21.61
C SER A 179 5.48 21.41 21.88
N TYR A 180 4.89 21.90 22.96
CA TYR A 180 5.07 23.25 23.47
C TYR A 180 5.01 23.28 25.00
N THR A 181 6.07 23.75 25.65
CA THR A 181 6.07 24.01 27.09
C THR A 181 5.63 25.44 27.38
N MET A 182 4.55 25.57 28.16
CA MET A 182 4.08 26.89 28.57
C MET A 182 5.07 27.54 29.53
N SER A 183 5.44 28.79 29.25
CA SER A 183 6.34 29.54 30.13
C SER A 183 5.68 29.84 31.49
N ALA A 184 6.49 29.97 32.55
CA ALA A 184 6.00 30.34 33.87
C ALA A 184 5.26 31.70 33.88
N SER A 185 5.65 32.63 33.01
CA SER A 185 5.01 33.95 32.90
C SER A 185 3.66 33.91 32.17
N THR A 186 3.48 32.97 31.23
CA THR A 186 2.17 32.68 30.63
C THR A 186 1.28 31.96 31.65
N TRP A 187 1.84 30.96 32.35
CA TRP A 187 1.14 30.19 33.36
C TRP A 187 0.61 31.05 34.51
N SER A 188 1.39 32.03 34.97
CA SER A 188 0.97 32.93 36.05
C SER A 188 -0.27 33.76 35.68
N LYS A 189 -0.48 34.06 34.39
CA LYS A 189 -1.63 34.82 33.87
C LYS A 189 -2.87 33.95 33.61
N ALA A 190 -2.71 32.63 33.50
CA ALA A 190 -3.85 31.73 33.34
C ALA A 190 -4.74 31.77 34.60
N PRO A 191 -6.07 31.81 34.46
CA PRO A 191 -6.99 31.86 35.59
C PRO A 191 -6.96 30.53 36.36
N SER A 192 -6.94 30.62 37.70
CA SER A 192 -7.18 29.46 38.56
C SER A 192 -8.68 29.12 38.61
N ASN A 193 -9.00 27.85 38.83
CA ASN A 193 -10.39 27.34 38.98
C ASN A 193 -11.31 27.61 37.78
N LYS A 194 -10.75 27.80 36.58
CA LYS A 194 -11.51 27.94 35.35
C LYS A 194 -11.06 26.86 34.36
N GLN A 195 -12.03 26.20 33.73
CA GLN A 195 -11.76 25.24 32.67
C GLN A 195 -11.22 25.98 31.45
N ILE A 196 -10.11 25.47 30.90
CA ILE A 196 -9.49 25.96 29.68
C ILE A 196 -9.55 24.84 28.65
N PHE A 197 -10.13 25.14 27.49
CA PHE A 197 -10.12 24.28 26.32
C PHE A 197 -8.86 24.57 25.52
N TRP A 198 -8.26 23.53 24.97
CA TRP A 198 -7.15 23.67 24.05
C TRP A 198 -7.24 22.65 22.93
N ARG A 199 -6.75 23.05 21.76
CA ARG A 199 -6.68 22.22 20.56
C ARG A 199 -5.41 22.54 19.79
N VAL A 200 -5.10 21.70 18.81
CA VAL A 200 -3.97 21.90 17.91
C VAL A 200 -4.48 22.02 16.48
N ARG A 201 -3.89 22.97 15.76
CA ARG A 201 -4.01 23.10 14.30
C ARG A 201 -2.67 22.81 13.66
N GLY A 202 -2.70 22.20 12.49
CA GLY A 202 -1.54 21.75 11.74
C GLY A 202 -1.65 22.14 10.28
N ALA A 203 -0.51 22.32 9.63
CA ALA A 203 -0.42 22.32 8.17
C ALA A 203 0.91 21.70 7.75
N ASN A 204 0.91 20.97 6.63
CA ASN A 204 2.14 20.64 5.93
C ASN A 204 2.44 21.76 4.92
N ILE A 205 3.51 22.52 5.15
CA ILE A 205 3.87 23.63 4.25
C ILE A 205 4.69 23.19 3.03
N ASN A 206 5.03 21.90 2.94
CA ASN A 206 5.75 21.34 1.80
C ASN A 206 4.81 20.83 0.71
N VAL A 207 3.51 20.72 0.99
CA VAL A 207 2.49 20.35 0.01
C VAL A 207 1.76 21.60 -0.50
N THR A 208 1.30 21.55 -1.74
CA THR A 208 0.54 22.64 -2.37
C THR A 208 -0.77 22.07 -2.95
N PRO A 209 -1.93 22.63 -2.60
CA PRO A 209 -2.14 23.81 -1.74
C PRO A 209 -1.85 23.53 -0.26
N ILE A 210 -1.48 24.57 0.49
CA ILE A 210 -1.34 24.46 1.95
C ILE A 210 -2.74 24.40 2.55
N VAL A 211 -3.08 23.27 3.18
CA VAL A 211 -4.35 23.08 3.89
C VAL A 211 -4.11 23.10 5.39
N VAL A 212 -4.91 23.88 6.12
CA VAL A 212 -4.82 23.95 7.58
C VAL A 212 -5.84 22.99 8.19
N GLN A 213 -5.33 21.97 8.85
CA GLN A 213 -6.11 20.98 9.56
C GLN A 213 -6.35 21.42 11.00
N THR A 214 -7.50 21.05 11.53
CA THR A 214 -7.80 21.19 12.96
C THR A 214 -7.97 19.79 13.51
N GLY A 215 -7.21 19.45 14.56
CA GLY A 215 -7.35 18.14 15.19
C GLY A 215 -8.80 17.91 15.65
N PRO A 216 -9.34 16.70 15.50
CA PRO A 216 -10.70 16.39 15.93
C PRO A 216 -10.88 16.49 17.45
N GLU A 217 -9.77 16.41 18.20
CA GLU A 217 -9.78 16.43 19.65
C GLU A 217 -9.67 17.84 20.23
N VAL A 218 -10.52 18.11 21.22
CA VAL A 218 -10.41 19.25 22.13
C VAL A 218 -10.19 18.68 23.52
N ALA A 219 -9.06 19.04 24.15
CA ALA A 219 -8.79 18.66 25.52
C ALA A 219 -9.00 19.84 26.46
N THR A 220 -9.23 19.53 27.72
CA THR A 220 -9.47 20.52 28.77
C THR A 220 -8.50 20.36 29.92
N PHE A 221 -8.15 21.47 30.56
CA PHE A 221 -7.41 21.48 31.81
C PHE A 221 -7.84 22.60 32.75
N TRP A 222 -7.49 22.46 34.03
CA TRP A 222 -7.67 23.44 35.08
C TRP A 222 -6.31 23.77 35.69
N LYS A 223 -6.12 25.04 36.02
CA LYS A 223 -5.04 25.47 36.90
C LYS A 223 -5.52 25.44 38.35
N ASN A 224 -4.88 24.62 39.15
CA ASN A 224 -5.07 24.54 40.60
C ASN A 224 -4.08 25.46 41.32
#